data_AF-A0A7C7N3H8-F1
#
_entry.id   AF-A0A7C7N3H8-F1
#
_cell.length_a   1.000
_cell.length_b   1.000
_cell.length_c   1.000
_cell.angle_alpha   90.00
_cell.angle_beta   90.00
_cell.angle_gamma   90.00
#
_symmetry.space_group_name_H-M   'P 1'
#
loop_
_entity.id
_entity.type
_entity.pdbx_description
1 polymer ?
#
loop_
_entity_poly.entity_id
_entity_poly.type
_entity_poly.pdbx_seq_one_letter_code
_entity_poly.pdbx_strand_id
1 'polypeptide(L)' 'MKYGSIAAGEQTTLEAACHILESGGNAFDASVAAVFTSMTSEFTLTSAGGGGALLAFPYNSEPILFDFFVDTLP' A
#
# COMPACT_ATOMS: atom_id res chain seq x y z
N MET A 1 15.71 -11.39 6.92
CA MET A 1 14.89 -10.45 6.12
C MET A 1 15.80 -9.31 5.72
N LYS A 2 16.29 -9.29 4.46
CA LYS A 2 17.35 -8.35 4.04
C LYS A 2 16.83 -6.93 3.78
N TYR A 3 15.60 -6.82 3.27
CA TYR A 3 15.02 -5.54 2.82
C TYR A 3 13.79 -5.09 3.63
N GLY A 4 13.11 -6.03 4.30
CA GLY A 4 11.89 -5.77 5.05
C GLY A 4 10.97 -6.99 5.05
N SER A 5 9.73 -6.77 5.48
CA SER A 5 8.66 -7.77 5.56
C SER A 5 7.43 -7.22 4.84
N ILE A 6 6.75 -8.06 4.05
CA ILE A 6 5.53 -7.70 3.34
C ILE A 6 4.48 -8.78 3.59
N ALA A 7 3.23 -8.36 3.77
CA ALA A 7 2.05 -9.22 3.76
C ALA A 7 0.98 -8.55 2.89
N ALA A 8 0.36 -9.32 1.98
CA ALA A 8 -0.71 -8.86 1.12
C ALA A 8 -1.72 -9.98 0.87
N GLY A 9 -2.92 -9.63 0.40
CA GLY A 9 -4.01 -10.58 0.12
C GLY A 9 -3.81 -11.40 -1.15
N GLU A 10 -2.96 -10.93 -2.07
CA GLU A 10 -2.72 -11.53 -3.38
C GLU A 10 -1.23 -11.55 -3.70
N GLN A 11 -0.79 -12.56 -4.46
CA GLN A 11 0.62 -12.84 -4.73
C GLN A 11 1.28 -11.75 -5.58
N THR A 12 0.64 -11.29 -6.66
CA THR A 12 1.20 -10.22 -7.51
C THR A 12 1.28 -8.88 -6.77
N THR A 13 0.33 -8.56 -5.89
CA THR A 13 0.38 -7.40 -4.97
C THR A 13 1.61 -7.47 -4.07
N LEU A 14 1.89 -8.66 -3.50
CA LEU A 14 3.08 -8.89 -2.66
C LEU A 14 4.37 -8.75 -3.47
N GLU A 15 4.43 -9.36 -4.66
CA GLU A 15 5.61 -9.34 -5.53
C GLU A 15 5.96 -7.93 -5.99
N ALA A 16 4.95 -7.11 -6.33
CA ALA A 16 5.16 -5.71 -6.70
C ALA A 16 5.84 -4.91 -5.57
N ALA A 17 5.37 -5.06 -4.33
CA ALA A 17 6.01 -4.45 -3.17
C ALA A 17 7.43 -4.98 -2.92
N CYS A 18 7.65 -6.29 -3.09
CA CYS A 18 8.98 -6.90 -2.95
C CYS A 18 9.98 -6.29 -3.93
N HIS A 19 9.60 -6.15 -5.21
CA HIS A 19 10.47 -5.55 -6.23
C HIS A 19 10.86 -4.11 -5.88
N ILE A 20 9.98 -3.31 -5.26
CA ILE A 20 10.31 -1.96 -4.82
C ILE A 20 11.34 -1.98 -3.68
N LEU A 21 11.16 -2.83 -2.66
CA LEU A 21 12.15 -2.96 -1.58
C LEU A 21 13.52 -3.45 -2.10
N GLU A 22 13.52 -4.40 -3.02
CA GLU A 22 14.74 -4.91 -3.67
C GLU A 22 15.44 -3.83 -4.52
N SER A 23 14.66 -2.91 -5.09
CA SER A 23 15.16 -1.76 -5.85
C SER A 23 15.63 -0.60 -4.97
N GLY A 24 15.60 -0.75 -3.64
CA GLY A 24 16.04 0.26 -2.67
C GLY A 24 14.97 1.27 -2.27
N GLY A 25 13.71 1.05 -2.62
CA GLY A 25 12.58 1.82 -2.10
C GLY A 25 12.31 1.52 -0.62
N ASN A 26 11.57 2.42 0.04
CA ASN A 26 11.16 2.25 1.43
C ASN A 26 9.78 1.57 1.54
N ALA A 27 9.29 1.41 2.78
CA ALA A 27 8.00 0.76 3.06
C ALA A 27 6.80 1.50 2.42
N PHE A 28 6.86 2.82 2.29
CA PHE A 28 5.82 3.63 1.65
C PHE A 28 5.83 3.46 0.13
N ASP A 29 7.01 3.48 -0.49
CA ASP A 29 7.15 3.23 -1.93
C ASP A 29 6.61 1.84 -2.29
N ALA A 30 6.95 0.82 -1.48
CA ALA A 30 6.47 -0.54 -1.66
C ALA A 30 4.95 -0.64 -1.46
N SER A 31 4.39 0.09 -0.50
CA SER A 31 2.94 0.14 -0.25
C SER A 31 2.19 0.80 -1.41
N VAL A 32 2.74 1.87 -2.01
CA VAL A 32 2.17 2.50 -3.21
C VAL A 32 2.13 1.53 -4.38
N ALA A 33 3.22 0.81 -4.64
CA ALA A 33 3.24 -0.21 -5.70
C ALA A 33 2.21 -1.33 -5.45
N ALA A 34 2.14 -1.85 -4.21
CA ALA A 34 1.13 -2.84 -3.85
C ALA A 34 -0.31 -2.34 -4.13
N VAL A 35 -0.65 -1.12 -3.71
CA VAL A 35 -1.99 -0.55 -3.90
C VAL A 35 -2.33 -0.42 -5.40
N PHE A 36 -1.40 0.05 -6.23
CA PHE A 36 -1.67 0.13 -7.67
C PHE A 36 -1.80 -1.24 -8.33
N THR A 37 -1.01 -2.24 -7.90
CA THR A 37 -1.13 -3.61 -8.40
C THR A 37 -2.45 -4.24 -7.96
N SER A 38 -2.86 -4.06 -6.70
CA SER A 38 -4.10 -4.63 -6.16
C SER A 38 -5.32 -4.14 -6.94
N MET A 39 -5.33 -2.90 -7.43
CA MET A 39 -6.43 -2.37 -8.25
C MET A 39 -6.66 -3.16 -9.55
N THR A 40 -5.66 -3.95 -9.99
CA THR A 40 -5.73 -4.78 -11.19
C THR A 40 -5.84 -6.27 -10.86
N SER A 41 -5.14 -6.77 -9.85
CA SER A 41 -5.14 -8.20 -9.46
C SER A 41 -6.31 -8.56 -8.54
N GLU A 42 -6.79 -7.60 -7.75
CA GLU A 42 -7.87 -7.73 -6.76
C GLU A 42 -9.05 -6.79 -7.12
N PHE A 43 -9.39 -6.69 -8.40
CA PHE A 43 -10.34 -5.70 -8.95
C PHE A 43 -11.76 -5.77 -8.36
N THR A 44 -12.16 -6.89 -7.75
CA THR A 44 -13.45 -7.01 -7.04
C THR A 44 -13.41 -6.41 -5.63
N LEU A 45 -12.21 -6.13 -5.10
CA LEU A 45 -11.97 -5.65 -3.74
C LEU A 45 -11.38 -4.23 -3.70
N THR A 46 -10.57 -3.86 -4.69
CA THR A 46 -9.86 -2.57 -4.72
C THR A 46 -9.98 -1.91 -6.09
N SER A 47 -9.98 -0.56 -6.13
CA SER A 47 -10.06 0.19 -7.38
C SER A 47 -9.53 1.62 -7.23
N ALA A 48 -9.19 2.26 -8.34
CA ALA A 48 -8.77 3.67 -8.37
C ALA A 48 -9.88 4.66 -8.00
N GLY A 49 -11.15 4.25 -8.08
CA GLY A 49 -12.30 5.06 -7.66
C GLY A 49 -12.76 4.78 -6.23
N GLY A 50 -12.04 3.92 -5.50
CA GLY A 50 -12.35 3.59 -4.10
C GLY A 50 -11.77 4.59 -3.10
N GLY A 51 -11.92 4.26 -1.81
CA GLY A 51 -11.27 4.93 -0.69
C GLY A 51 -10.60 3.92 0.23
N GLY A 52 -9.95 4.39 1.29
CA GLY A 52 -9.27 3.53 2.24
C GLY A 52 -8.58 4.31 3.35
N ALA A 53 -7.77 3.63 4.15
CA ALA A 53 -6.96 4.27 5.19
C ALA A 53 -5.56 3.66 5.20
N LEU A 54 -4.56 4.46 5.55
CA LEU A 54 -3.17 4.02 5.72
C LEU A 54 -2.64 4.49 7.07
N LEU A 55 -2.26 3.55 7.93
CA LEU A 55 -1.53 3.83 9.16
C LEU A 55 -0.02 3.80 8.87
N ALA A 56 0.57 4.97 8.69
CA ALA A 56 2.00 5.13 8.51
C ALA A 56 2.72 5.19 9.85
N PHE A 57 3.86 4.53 9.97
CA PHE A 57 4.78 4.70 11.10
C PHE A 57 6.18 5.00 10.57
N PRO A 58 6.49 6.29 10.29
CA PRO A 58 7.82 6.68 9.85
C PRO A 58 8.86 6.46 10.96
N TYR A 59 10.11 6.24 10.56
CA TYR A 59 11.20 6.03 11.50
C TYR A 59 11.34 7.21 12.49
N ASN A 60 11.43 6.90 13.80
CA ASN A 60 11.53 7.88 14.88
C ASN A 60 10.46 8.99 14.85
N SER A 61 9.26 8.66 14.40
CA SER A 61 8.13 9.60 14.33
C SER A 61 6.90 9.00 15.01
N GLU A 62 5.95 9.82 15.43
CA GLU A 62 4.64 9.31 15.85
C GLU A 62 3.89 8.71 14.64
N PRO A 63 3.03 7.69 14.84
CA PRO A 63 2.22 7.14 13.75
C PRO A 63 1.21 8.16 13.22
N ILE A 64 0.97 8.12 11.91
CA ILE A 64 0.08 9.01 11.18
C ILE A 64 -0.99 8.18 10.48
N LEU A 65 -2.27 8.46 10.75
CA LEU A 65 -3.39 7.86 10.03
C LEU A 65 -3.79 8.78 8.87
N PHE A 66 -3.68 8.27 7.65
CA PHE A 66 -4.22 8.91 6.45
C PHE A 66 -5.59 8.32 6.14
N ASP A 67 -6.59 9.18 6.09
CA ASP A 67 -7.95 8.85 5.64
C ASP A 67 -8.10 9.28 4.17
N PHE A 68 -8.36 8.31 3.30
CA PHE A 68 -8.59 8.50 1.87
C PHE A 68 -10.06 8.29 1.47
N PHE A 69 -10.98 8.22 2.44
CA PHE A 69 -12.41 8.30 2.11
C PHE A 69 -12.77 9.74 1.73
N VAL A 70 -13.68 9.86 0.76
CA VAL A 70 -14.18 11.16 0.30
C VAL A 70 -15.53 11.45 0.93
N ASP A 71 -15.77 12.72 1.24
CA ASP A 71 -17.07 13.18 1.68
C ASP A 71 -18.10 13.01 0.56
N THR A 72 -19.30 12.54 0.91
CA THR A 72 -20.44 12.60 0.00
C THR A 72 -20.99 14.02 -0.02
N LEU A 73 -21.54 14.44 -1.16
CA LEU A 73 -22.33 15.67 -1.22
C LEU A 73 -23.50 15.57 -0.22
N PRO A 74 -23.87 16.68 0.44
CA PRO A 74 -24.98 16.72 1.38
C PRO A 74 -26.33 16.37 0.74
#